data_AF-A0A5B7CBE7-F1
#
_entry.id   AF-A0A5B7CBE7-F1
#
_cell.length_a   1.000
_cell.length_b   1.000
_cell.length_c   1.000
_cell.angle_alpha   90.00
_cell.angle_beta   90.00
_cell.angle_gamma   90.00
#
_symmetry.space_group_name_H-M   'P 1'
#
loop_
_entity.id
_entity.type
_entity.pdbx_description
1 polymer ?
#
loop_
_entity_poly.entity_id
_entity_poly.type
_entity_poly.pdbx_seq_one_letter_code
_entity_poly.pdbx_strand_id
1 'polypeptide(L)'
;EEHLDLNRPKPEHEDLVDVLLRVQKDPNQAITLNNEQIKGVLTDMFIAGTDTSSATLVWIMTELIRNPSAMIKAQDEVRGVVKGKGKVEEGDISRLVYLKLVIKEALRLHPPAPLLVPRETTESCMIAGYEIPAKTRVFVNAKSIATDPKCWDNRNEFQPERFLDSSIDFKGQNFELLPFGAGRRGCPGIDFSLLLIELALANLLHHFDWTLPHGVRAEDVSMEEAFGLTVHKRTPLCLVAVPVNV
;
A
#
# COMPACT_ATOMS: atom_id res chain seq x y z
N GLU A 1 13.83 13.38 -22.58
CA GLU A 1 14.20 13.68 -23.98
C GLU A 1 13.31 12.92 -24.96
N GLU A 2 13.11 11.61 -24.77
CA GLU A 2 12.18 10.80 -25.60
C GLU A 2 10.77 11.39 -25.71
N HIS A 3 10.13 11.74 -24.58
CA HIS A 3 8.78 12.37 -24.56
C HIS A 3 8.70 13.76 -25.21
N LEU A 4 9.84 14.39 -25.52
CA LEU A 4 9.91 15.69 -26.18
C LEU A 4 10.22 15.57 -27.68
N ASP A 5 10.56 14.37 -28.15
CA ASP A 5 10.82 14.11 -29.57
C ASP A 5 9.51 14.15 -30.37
N LEU A 6 9.44 15.05 -31.35
CA LEU A 6 8.31 15.20 -32.25
C LEU A 6 8.13 13.98 -33.18
N ASN A 7 9.19 13.18 -33.35
CA ASN A 7 9.17 11.96 -34.14
C ASN A 7 8.83 10.71 -33.31
N ARG A 8 8.63 10.84 -32.00
CA ARG A 8 8.20 9.73 -31.15
C ARG A 8 6.84 9.21 -31.68
N PRO A 9 6.72 7.90 -31.97
CA PRO A 9 5.43 7.30 -32.29
C PRO A 9 4.43 7.60 -31.17
N LYS A 10 3.23 8.09 -31.53
CA LYS A 10 2.20 8.32 -30.52
C LYS A 10 1.85 6.99 -29.85
N PRO A 11 2.02 6.87 -28.52
CA PRO A 11 1.68 5.63 -27.85
C PRO A 11 0.17 5.44 -27.87
N GLU A 12 -0.28 4.19 -27.82
CA GLU A 12 -1.70 3.85 -27.72
C GLU A 12 -2.30 4.36 -26.39
N HIS A 13 -1.46 4.44 -25.35
CA HIS A 13 -1.81 4.94 -24.02
C HIS A 13 -0.78 5.98 -23.57
N GLU A 14 -1.22 7.14 -23.11
CA GLU A 14 -0.34 8.15 -22.49
C GLU A 14 0.16 7.65 -21.13
N ASP A 15 1.42 7.92 -20.81
CA ASP A 15 1.91 7.80 -19.44
C ASP A 15 1.87 9.14 -18.70
N LEU A 16 2.28 9.11 -17.43
CA LEU A 16 2.28 10.29 -16.57
C LEU A 16 3.14 11.45 -17.13
N VAL A 17 4.27 11.15 -17.77
CA VAL A 17 5.16 12.19 -18.32
C VAL A 17 4.46 12.85 -19.50
N ASP A 18 3.83 12.06 -20.36
CA ASP A 18 3.02 12.57 -21.47
C ASP A 18 1.90 13.50 -20.98
N VAL A 19 1.17 13.08 -19.93
CA VAL A 19 0.10 13.89 -19.33
C VAL A 19 0.64 15.18 -18.72
N LEU A 20 1.72 15.14 -17.93
CA LEU A 20 2.29 16.33 -17.29
C LEU A 20 2.80 17.35 -18.32
N LEU A 21 3.44 16.89 -19.39
CA LEU A 21 3.89 17.75 -20.49
C LEU A 21 2.73 18.35 -21.28
N ARG A 22 1.64 17.59 -21.47
CA ARG A 22 0.41 18.10 -22.08
C ARG A 22 -0.25 19.17 -21.21
N VAL A 23 -0.38 18.95 -19.91
CA VAL A 23 -0.92 19.93 -18.94
C VAL A 23 -0.04 21.19 -18.90
N GLN A 24 1.29 21.05 -18.92
CA GLN A 24 2.19 22.20 -18.99
C GLN A 24 1.94 23.10 -20.21
N LYS A 25 1.54 22.53 -21.35
CA LYS A 25 1.29 23.26 -22.60
C LYS A 25 -0.14 23.81 -22.73
N ASP A 26 -1.05 23.46 -21.82
CA ASP A 26 -2.44 23.89 -21.87
C ASP A 26 -2.59 25.31 -21.31
N PRO A 27 -2.97 26.31 -22.14
CA PRO A 27 -3.10 27.71 -21.71
C PRO A 27 -4.28 27.95 -20.76
N ASN A 28 -5.20 27.00 -20.61
CA ASN A 28 -6.39 27.14 -19.77
C ASN A 28 -6.20 26.60 -18.33
N GLN A 29 -4.99 26.15 -17.98
CA GLN A 29 -4.74 25.60 -16.65
C GLN A 29 -4.67 26.69 -15.58
N ALA A 30 -5.31 26.44 -14.44
CA ALA A 30 -5.30 27.35 -13.29
C ALA A 30 -3.90 27.50 -12.65
N ILE A 31 -3.03 26.51 -12.85
CA ILE A 31 -1.64 26.51 -12.35
C ILE A 31 -0.72 26.18 -13.53
N THR A 32 0.21 27.06 -13.85
CA THR A 32 1.25 26.81 -14.85
C THR A 32 2.31 25.88 -14.28
N LEU A 33 2.48 24.69 -14.87
CA LEU A 33 3.53 23.73 -14.50
C LEU A 33 4.84 24.05 -15.23
N ASN A 34 5.90 24.31 -14.49
CA ASN A 34 7.26 24.40 -15.04
C ASN A 34 8.01 23.05 -14.93
N ASN A 35 9.18 22.96 -15.58
CA ASN A 35 9.97 21.72 -15.61
C ASN A 35 10.43 21.25 -14.22
N GLU A 36 10.72 22.18 -13.30
CA GLU A 36 11.09 21.83 -11.92
C GLU A 36 9.92 21.23 -11.15
N GLN A 37 8.69 21.72 -11.37
CA GLN A 37 7.48 21.17 -10.78
C GLN A 37 7.16 19.79 -11.35
N ILE A 38 7.28 19.58 -12.66
CA ILE A 38 7.13 18.26 -13.28
C ILE A 38 8.14 17.27 -12.68
N LYS A 39 9.40 17.66 -12.61
CA LYS A 39 10.45 16.85 -11.97
C LYS A 39 10.13 16.54 -10.51
N GLY A 40 9.64 17.53 -9.76
CA GLY A 40 9.20 17.36 -8.37
C GLY A 40 8.09 16.33 -8.23
N VAL A 41 7.02 16.45 -9.03
CA VAL A 41 5.90 15.49 -9.04
C VAL A 41 6.38 14.08 -9.37
N LEU A 42 7.22 13.92 -10.40
CA LEU A 42 7.77 12.62 -10.76
C LEU A 42 8.60 12.03 -9.61
N THR A 43 9.46 12.85 -8.99
CA THR A 43 10.30 12.43 -7.85
C THR A 43 9.44 11.98 -6.67
N ASP A 44 8.43 12.77 -6.30
CA ASP A 44 7.50 12.44 -5.22
C ASP A 44 6.75 11.13 -5.49
N MET A 45 6.27 10.93 -6.72
CA MET A 45 5.56 9.70 -7.11
C MET A 45 6.47 8.47 -7.07
N PHE A 46 7.70 8.56 -7.56
CA PHE A 46 8.66 7.46 -7.50
C PHE A 46 9.01 7.08 -6.05
N ILE A 47 9.38 8.06 -5.22
CA ILE A 47 9.77 7.80 -3.83
C ILE A 47 8.58 7.24 -3.04
N ALA A 48 7.44 7.92 -3.10
CA ALA A 48 6.26 7.54 -2.30
C ALA A 48 5.65 6.21 -2.77
N GLY A 49 5.64 5.93 -4.08
CA GLY A 49 5.02 4.74 -4.65
C GLY A 49 5.86 3.47 -4.51
N THR A 50 7.20 3.57 -4.62
CA THR A 50 8.07 2.38 -4.61
C THR A 50 8.35 1.87 -3.20
N ASP A 51 8.80 2.75 -2.30
CA ASP A 51 9.29 2.32 -0.99
C ASP A 51 8.14 1.79 -0.11
N THR A 52 7.00 2.48 -0.10
CA THR A 52 5.82 2.07 0.69
C THR A 52 5.19 0.77 0.18
N SER A 53 5.07 0.59 -1.14
CA SER A 53 4.49 -0.62 -1.72
C SER A 53 5.38 -1.85 -1.49
N SER A 54 6.70 -1.69 -1.61
CA SER A 54 7.64 -2.79 -1.34
C SER A 54 7.64 -3.21 0.13
N ALA A 55 7.65 -2.26 1.06
CA ALA A 55 7.49 -2.51 2.49
C ALA A 55 6.18 -3.27 2.78
N THR A 56 5.08 -2.83 2.16
CA THR A 56 3.76 -3.46 2.33
C THR A 56 3.76 -4.91 1.87
N LEU A 57 4.30 -5.20 0.67
CA LEU A 57 4.41 -6.57 0.15
C LEU A 57 5.23 -7.48 1.08
N VAL A 58 6.34 -6.97 1.62
CA VAL A 58 7.19 -7.72 2.56
C VAL A 58 6.45 -8.02 3.87
N TRP A 59 5.68 -7.07 4.40
CA TRP A 59 4.84 -7.30 5.59
C TRP A 59 3.68 -8.26 5.32
N ILE A 60 3.03 -8.18 4.15
CA ILE A 60 2.00 -9.13 3.75
C ILE A 60 2.59 -10.55 3.70
N MET A 61 3.70 -10.76 2.99
CA MET A 61 4.34 -12.07 2.90
C MET A 61 4.82 -12.60 4.26
N THR A 62 5.26 -11.70 5.15
CA THR A 62 5.61 -12.03 6.54
C THR A 62 4.40 -12.56 7.30
N GLU A 63 3.27 -11.87 7.23
CA GLU A 63 2.07 -12.30 7.93
C GLU A 63 1.52 -13.60 7.35
N LEU A 64 1.49 -13.73 6.02
CA LEU A 64 1.02 -14.96 5.39
C LEU A 64 1.89 -16.18 5.76
N ILE A 65 3.23 -16.07 5.74
CA ILE A 65 4.09 -17.22 6.10
C ILE A 65 3.96 -17.60 7.58
N ARG A 66 3.65 -16.64 8.45
CA ARG A 66 3.39 -16.89 9.88
C ARG A 66 1.97 -17.39 10.15
N ASN A 67 1.06 -17.27 9.18
CA ASN A 67 -0.33 -17.68 9.28
C ASN A 67 -0.72 -18.62 8.11
N PRO A 68 -0.30 -19.90 8.14
CA PRO A 68 -0.46 -20.83 7.01
C PRO A 68 -1.91 -21.00 6.52
N SER A 69 -2.90 -20.91 7.43
CA SER A 69 -4.31 -20.97 7.03
C SER A 69 -4.70 -19.81 6.11
N ALA A 70 -4.23 -18.60 6.39
CA ALA A 70 -4.49 -17.44 5.54
C ALA A 70 -3.72 -17.52 4.22
N MET A 71 -2.46 -18.02 4.25
CA MET A 71 -1.67 -18.27 3.03
C MET A 71 -2.40 -19.23 2.09
N ILE A 72 -2.84 -20.38 2.59
CA ILE A 72 -3.54 -21.40 1.78
C ILE A 72 -4.81 -20.83 1.17
N LYS A 73 -5.65 -20.14 1.96
CA LYS A 73 -6.88 -19.51 1.44
C LYS A 73 -6.60 -18.50 0.32
N ALA A 74 -5.56 -17.66 0.48
CA ALA A 74 -5.19 -16.68 -0.53
C ALA A 74 -4.65 -17.34 -1.81
N GLN A 75 -3.80 -18.37 -1.68
CA GLN A 75 -3.30 -19.13 -2.84
C GLN A 75 -4.44 -19.87 -3.56
N ASP A 76 -5.34 -20.51 -2.82
CA ASP A 76 -6.49 -21.23 -3.38
C ASP A 76 -7.44 -20.29 -4.13
N GLU A 77 -7.74 -19.11 -3.57
CA GLU A 77 -8.54 -18.09 -4.24
C GLU A 77 -7.88 -17.65 -5.55
N VAL A 78 -6.61 -17.25 -5.49
CA VAL A 78 -5.88 -16.75 -6.65
C VAL A 78 -5.85 -17.82 -7.75
N ARG A 79 -5.40 -19.04 -7.44
CA ARG A 79 -5.28 -20.14 -8.41
C ARG A 79 -6.65 -20.58 -8.93
N GLY A 80 -7.70 -20.48 -8.13
CA GLY A 80 -9.08 -20.76 -8.56
C GLY A 80 -9.61 -19.71 -9.54
N VAL A 81 -9.38 -18.42 -9.28
CA VAL A 81 -9.86 -17.30 -10.12
C VAL A 81 -9.22 -17.32 -11.51
N VAL A 82 -7.91 -17.61 -11.57
CA VAL A 82 -7.12 -17.60 -12.81
C VAL A 82 -6.81 -19.00 -13.35
N LYS A 83 -7.60 -20.02 -12.98
CA LYS A 83 -7.38 -21.41 -13.41
C LYS A 83 -7.24 -21.50 -14.94
N GLY A 84 -6.12 -22.07 -15.41
CA GLY A 84 -5.81 -22.24 -16.83
C GLY A 84 -5.24 -20.99 -17.51
N LYS A 85 -5.01 -19.89 -16.79
CA LYS A 85 -4.20 -18.76 -17.24
C LYS A 85 -2.76 -18.92 -16.75
N GLY A 86 -1.82 -18.38 -17.53
CA GLY A 86 -0.40 -18.39 -17.17
C GLY A 86 0.05 -17.28 -16.22
N LYS A 87 -0.80 -16.29 -15.93
CA LYS A 87 -0.54 -15.21 -14.97
C LYS A 87 -1.85 -14.53 -14.54
N VAL A 88 -1.79 -13.78 -13.44
CA VAL A 88 -2.89 -12.92 -12.99
C VAL A 88 -2.81 -11.58 -13.71
N GLU A 89 -3.92 -11.14 -14.29
CA GLU A 89 -4.04 -9.86 -15.00
C GLU A 89 -4.95 -8.89 -14.24
N GLU A 90 -4.90 -7.60 -14.58
CA GLU A 90 -5.66 -6.55 -13.90
C GLU A 90 -7.18 -6.83 -13.88
N GLY A 91 -7.73 -7.38 -14.97
CA GLY A 91 -9.15 -7.74 -15.04
C GLY A 91 -9.59 -8.81 -14.03
N ASP A 92 -8.66 -9.63 -13.51
CA ASP A 92 -8.95 -10.69 -12.55
C ASP A 92 -9.02 -10.18 -11.11
N ILE A 93 -8.37 -9.05 -10.81
CA ILE A 93 -8.20 -8.50 -9.46
C ILE A 93 -9.53 -8.21 -8.75
N SER A 94 -10.57 -7.83 -9.52
CA SER A 94 -11.92 -7.60 -8.97
C SER A 94 -12.50 -8.83 -8.25
N ARG A 95 -12.09 -10.04 -8.65
CA ARG A 95 -12.58 -11.33 -8.12
C ARG A 95 -11.76 -11.87 -6.94
N LEU A 96 -10.61 -11.27 -6.61
CA LEU A 96 -9.72 -11.69 -5.53
C LEU A 96 -10.14 -11.06 -4.20
N VAL A 97 -11.26 -11.51 -3.65
CA VAL A 97 -11.90 -10.90 -2.48
C VAL A 97 -11.07 -11.11 -1.22
N TYR A 98 -10.67 -12.35 -0.94
CA TYR A 98 -9.90 -12.71 0.24
C TYR A 98 -8.48 -12.09 0.21
N LEU A 99 -7.85 -12.03 -0.96
CA LEU A 99 -6.57 -11.33 -1.15
C LEU A 99 -6.65 -9.86 -0.71
N LYS A 100 -7.76 -9.18 -1.01
CA LYS A 100 -8.01 -7.80 -0.56
C LYS A 100 -8.15 -7.70 0.95
N LEU A 101 -8.79 -8.68 1.59
CA LEU A 101 -8.88 -8.73 3.05
C LEU A 101 -7.49 -8.91 3.69
N VAL A 102 -6.63 -9.75 3.09
CA VAL A 102 -5.23 -9.95 3.50
C VAL A 102 -4.43 -8.65 3.43
N ILE A 103 -4.51 -7.93 2.31
CA ILE A 103 -3.81 -6.65 2.12
C ILE A 103 -4.29 -5.62 3.14
N LYS A 104 -5.60 -5.54 3.34
CA LYS A 104 -6.23 -4.60 4.27
C LYS A 104 -5.83 -4.86 5.72
N GLU A 105 -5.78 -6.13 6.14
CA GLU A 105 -5.33 -6.51 7.49
C GLU A 105 -3.83 -6.27 7.68
N ALA A 106 -3.02 -6.53 6.66
CA ALA A 106 -1.59 -6.22 6.70
C ALA A 106 -1.35 -4.71 6.81
N LEU A 107 -2.09 -3.88 6.06
CA LEU A 107 -2.02 -2.41 6.17
C LEU A 107 -2.51 -1.88 7.52
N ARG A 108 -3.48 -2.55 8.15
CA ARG A 108 -3.92 -2.23 9.52
C ARG A 108 -2.79 -2.48 10.52
N LEU A 109 -2.19 -3.66 10.49
CA LEU A 109 -1.14 -4.03 11.44
C LEU A 109 0.18 -3.31 11.16
N HIS A 110 0.54 -3.13 9.89
CA HIS A 110 1.84 -2.64 9.44
C HIS A 110 1.69 -1.47 8.46
N PRO A 111 1.09 -0.34 8.87
CA PRO A 111 1.02 0.84 8.02
C PRO A 111 2.45 1.31 7.69
N PRO A 112 2.83 1.43 6.40
CA PRO A 112 4.20 1.80 6.03
C PRO A 112 4.65 3.14 6.63
N ALA A 113 3.71 4.07 6.84
CA ALA A 113 3.95 5.33 7.52
C ALA A 113 3.13 5.40 8.84
N PRO A 114 3.62 4.85 9.96
CA PRO A 114 2.82 4.70 11.19
C PRO A 114 2.41 6.02 11.85
N LEU A 115 3.16 7.10 11.62
CA LEU A 115 2.84 8.46 12.07
C LEU A 115 2.29 9.38 10.96
N LEU A 116 2.07 8.81 9.76
CA LEU A 116 1.73 9.50 8.53
C LEU A 116 2.68 10.67 8.20
N VAL A 117 2.40 11.38 7.11
CA VAL A 117 3.17 12.60 6.77
C VAL A 117 2.76 13.73 7.72
N PRO A 118 3.73 14.43 8.36
CA PRO A 118 3.42 15.50 9.30
C PRO A 118 2.55 16.59 8.69
N ARG A 119 1.62 17.11 9.49
CA ARG A 119 0.78 18.26 9.14
C ARG A 119 1.23 19.49 9.91
N GLU A 120 0.83 20.67 9.44
CA GLU A 120 1.02 21.93 10.15
C GLU A 120 -0.33 22.65 10.22
N THR A 121 -0.71 23.15 11.40
CA THR A 121 -1.91 23.97 11.55
C THR A 121 -1.74 25.32 10.85
N THR A 122 -2.72 25.71 10.05
CA THR A 122 -2.69 27.00 9.33
C THR A 122 -3.11 28.17 10.22
N GLU A 123 -3.92 27.89 11.23
CA GLU A 123 -4.45 28.84 12.21
C GLU A 123 -4.56 28.14 13.58
N SER A 124 -4.79 28.92 14.64
CA SER A 124 -5.05 28.34 15.95
C SER A 124 -6.42 27.65 15.96
N CYS A 125 -6.51 26.48 16.57
CA CYS A 125 -7.75 25.72 16.65
C CYS A 125 -7.91 25.02 18.00
N MET A 126 -9.13 24.57 18.29
CA MET A 126 -9.43 23.79 19.49
C MET A 126 -9.61 22.32 19.14
N ILE A 127 -8.85 21.42 19.76
CA ILE A 127 -8.99 19.97 19.61
C ILE A 127 -9.21 19.37 20.99
N ALA A 128 -10.35 18.71 21.21
CA ALA A 128 -10.71 18.07 22.48
C ALA A 128 -10.56 18.98 23.72
N GLY A 129 -10.86 20.28 23.57
CA GLY A 129 -10.74 21.28 24.64
C GLY A 129 -9.35 21.89 24.81
N TYR A 130 -8.35 21.48 24.03
CA TYR A 130 -7.01 22.05 24.02
C TYR A 130 -6.86 23.06 22.89
N GLU A 131 -6.27 24.21 23.19
CA GLU A 131 -5.84 25.18 22.18
C GLU A 131 -4.55 24.69 21.51
N ILE A 132 -4.61 24.56 20.18
CA ILE A 132 -3.48 24.21 19.33
C ILE A 132 -3.11 25.47 18.53
N PRO A 133 -1.98 26.13 18.83
CA PRO A 133 -1.59 27.34 18.12
C PRO A 133 -1.40 27.12 16.62
N ALA A 134 -1.53 28.18 15.82
CA ALA A 134 -1.07 28.18 14.44
C ALA A 134 0.40 27.73 14.33
N LYS A 135 0.77 27.10 13.21
CA LYS A 135 2.13 26.59 12.95
C LYS A 135 2.57 25.43 13.85
N THR A 136 1.62 24.76 14.50
CA THR A 136 1.90 23.54 15.26
C THR A 136 2.06 22.37 14.31
N ARG A 137 3.16 21.62 14.46
CA ARG A 137 3.35 20.34 13.76
C ARG A 137 2.48 19.27 14.41
N VAL A 138 1.67 18.59 13.60
CA VAL A 138 0.74 17.55 14.03
C VAL A 138 1.10 16.23 13.37
N PHE A 139 1.19 15.18 14.18
CA PHE A 139 1.35 13.80 13.72
C PHE A 139 0.07 13.02 14.00
N VAL A 140 -0.33 12.16 13.07
CA VAL A 140 -1.46 11.26 13.23
C VAL A 140 -0.92 9.86 13.41
N ASN A 141 -1.04 9.31 14.61
CA ASN A 141 -0.50 7.99 14.95
C ASN A 141 -1.43 6.87 14.43
N ALA A 142 -1.39 6.63 13.12
CA ALA A 142 -2.18 5.61 12.45
C ALA A 142 -1.95 4.21 13.02
N LYS A 143 -0.71 3.86 13.41
CA LYS A 143 -0.40 2.57 14.04
C LYS A 143 -1.14 2.37 15.37
N SER A 144 -1.13 3.40 16.21
CA SER A 144 -1.86 3.34 17.49
C SER A 144 -3.36 3.25 17.29
N ILE A 145 -3.92 3.95 16.31
CA ILE A 145 -5.36 3.89 16.01
C ILE A 145 -5.74 2.51 15.46
N ALA A 146 -4.95 1.98 14.54
CA ALA A 146 -5.17 0.69 13.91
C ALA A 146 -5.04 -0.51 14.88
N THR A 147 -4.52 -0.27 16.09
CA THR A 147 -4.40 -1.25 17.18
C THR A 147 -5.03 -0.74 18.49
N ASP A 148 -5.96 0.21 18.41
CA ASP A 148 -6.72 0.66 19.58
C ASP A 148 -7.71 -0.43 20.01
N PRO A 149 -7.66 -0.93 21.26
CA PRO A 149 -8.54 -1.99 21.73
C PRO A 149 -10.01 -1.54 21.86
N LYS A 150 -10.30 -0.24 21.75
CA LYS A 150 -11.67 0.28 21.66
C LYS A 150 -12.29 0.10 20.28
N CYS A 151 -11.45 -0.05 19.25
CA CYS A 151 -11.87 -0.18 17.85
C CYS A 151 -11.68 -1.60 17.31
N TRP A 152 -10.71 -2.35 17.84
CA TRP A 152 -10.28 -3.63 17.26
C TRP A 152 -10.18 -4.74 18.32
N ASP A 153 -11.05 -5.75 18.19
CA ASP A 153 -10.90 -7.01 18.91
C ASP A 153 -9.71 -7.81 18.38
N ASN A 154 -9.02 -8.55 19.27
CA ASN A 154 -7.80 -9.29 18.93
C ASN A 154 -6.80 -8.42 18.13
N ARG A 155 -6.65 -7.16 18.55
CA ARG A 155 -5.98 -6.07 17.80
C ARG A 155 -4.60 -6.37 17.22
N ASN A 156 -3.86 -7.30 17.81
CA ASN A 156 -2.49 -7.65 17.40
C ASN A 156 -2.43 -8.92 16.55
N GLU A 157 -3.55 -9.63 16.39
CA GLU A 157 -3.64 -10.84 15.59
C GLU A 157 -3.91 -10.48 14.12
N PHE A 158 -3.22 -11.17 13.22
CA PHE A 158 -3.46 -11.10 11.78
C PHE A 158 -4.68 -11.95 11.43
N GLN A 159 -5.82 -11.30 11.28
CA GLN A 159 -7.10 -11.95 11.02
C GLN A 159 -7.84 -11.27 9.86
N PRO A 160 -7.50 -11.59 8.59
CA PRO A 160 -8.16 -11.02 7.41
C PRO A 160 -9.70 -11.11 7.45
N GLU A 161 -10.23 -12.19 8.02
CA GLU A 161 -11.66 -12.45 8.15
C GLU A 161 -12.43 -11.37 8.91
N ARG A 162 -11.76 -10.54 9.72
CA ARG A 162 -12.41 -9.41 10.41
C ARG A 162 -13.06 -8.42 9.45
N PHE A 163 -12.65 -8.43 8.18
CA PHE A 163 -13.15 -7.55 7.15
C PHE A 163 -14.22 -8.17 6.24
N LEU A 164 -14.57 -9.46 6.40
CA LEU A 164 -15.46 -10.17 5.47
C LEU A 164 -16.85 -9.54 5.36
N ASP A 165 -17.41 -9.09 6.48
CA ASP A 165 -18.72 -8.42 6.56
C ASP A 165 -18.60 -6.98 7.07
N SER A 166 -17.42 -6.37 6.94
CA SER A 166 -17.13 -5.04 7.45
C SER A 166 -17.15 -4.00 6.32
N SER A 167 -17.86 -2.90 6.55
CA SER A 167 -17.84 -1.74 5.65
C SER A 167 -16.66 -0.80 5.88
N ILE A 168 -15.79 -1.08 6.86
CA ILE A 168 -14.63 -0.24 7.19
C ILE A 168 -13.70 -0.20 5.98
N ASP A 169 -13.25 0.97 5.51
CA ASP A 169 -12.29 1.07 4.40
C ASP A 169 -11.19 2.11 4.68
N PHE A 170 -10.00 1.93 4.11
CA PHE A 170 -8.85 2.81 4.28
C PHE A 170 -8.89 4.07 3.40
N LYS A 171 -10.01 4.37 2.73
CA LYS A 171 -10.20 5.55 1.86
C LYS A 171 -10.35 6.87 2.63
N GLY A 172 -10.16 6.83 3.96
CA GLY A 172 -10.13 8.01 4.81
C GLY A 172 -11.49 8.49 5.33
N GLN A 173 -12.51 7.62 5.29
CA GLN A 173 -13.83 7.87 5.91
C GLN A 173 -14.03 7.05 7.20
N ASN A 174 -13.26 5.98 7.37
CA ASN A 174 -13.20 5.17 8.58
C ASN A 174 -11.92 5.49 9.34
N PHE A 175 -12.03 6.26 10.42
CA PHE A 175 -10.87 6.77 11.14
C PHE A 175 -10.13 5.69 11.93
N GLU A 176 -10.76 4.55 12.18
CA GLU A 176 -10.16 3.35 12.76
C GLU A 176 -9.12 2.68 11.83
N LEU A 177 -9.13 2.97 10.52
CA LEU A 177 -8.21 2.40 9.53
C LEU A 177 -7.65 3.50 8.59
N LEU A 178 -6.45 4.02 8.90
CA LEU A 178 -5.87 5.18 8.19
C LEU A 178 -4.46 4.94 7.59
N PRO A 179 -4.15 3.81 6.94
CA PRO A 179 -2.82 3.57 6.36
C PRO A 179 -2.44 4.58 5.27
N PHE A 180 -3.44 5.23 4.64
CA PHE A 180 -3.28 6.25 3.61
C PHE A 180 -3.63 7.67 4.09
N GLY A 181 -3.88 7.84 5.38
CA GLY A 181 -4.40 9.09 5.95
C GLY A 181 -5.81 9.46 5.47
N ALA A 182 -6.20 10.71 5.70
CA ALA A 182 -7.53 11.22 5.37
C ALA A 182 -7.52 12.72 5.03
N GLY A 183 -8.67 13.20 4.55
CA GLY A 183 -8.95 14.60 4.24
C GLY A 183 -8.20 15.11 3.01
N ARG A 184 -7.98 16.44 2.92
CA ARG A 184 -7.37 17.14 1.76
C ARG A 184 -5.98 16.65 1.36
N ARG A 185 -5.31 15.89 2.22
CA ARG A 185 -3.95 15.36 2.02
C ARG A 185 -3.91 13.86 2.32
N GLY A 186 -5.03 13.16 2.11
CA GLY A 186 -5.02 11.70 1.97
C GLY A 186 -4.13 11.32 0.79
N CYS A 187 -3.58 10.10 0.81
CA CYS A 187 -2.66 9.63 -0.22
C CYS A 187 -3.32 9.74 -1.61
N PRO A 188 -2.71 10.44 -2.58
CA PRO A 188 -3.23 10.49 -3.94
C PRO A 188 -2.98 9.19 -4.73
N GLY A 189 -2.09 8.33 -4.24
CA GLY A 189 -1.66 7.10 -4.91
C GLY A 189 -2.38 5.83 -4.46
N ILE A 190 -3.51 5.92 -3.73
CA ILE A 190 -4.22 4.75 -3.17
C ILE A 190 -4.51 3.74 -4.28
N ASP A 191 -5.22 4.14 -5.32
CA ASP A 191 -5.68 3.22 -6.38
C ASP A 191 -4.50 2.60 -7.13
N PHE A 192 -3.47 3.40 -7.43
CA PHE A 192 -2.24 2.91 -8.08
C PHE A 192 -1.50 1.89 -7.21
N SER A 193 -1.31 2.20 -5.92
CA SER A 193 -0.58 1.33 -4.99
C SER A 193 -1.31 0.02 -4.75
N LEU A 194 -2.64 0.04 -4.63
CA LEU A 194 -3.44 -1.16 -4.42
C LEU A 194 -3.37 -2.08 -5.63
N LEU A 195 -3.55 -1.54 -6.84
CA LEU A 195 -3.45 -2.34 -8.05
C LEU A 195 -2.06 -3.00 -8.17
N LEU A 196 -0.99 -2.23 -7.89
CA LEU A 196 0.38 -2.74 -7.91
C LEU A 196 0.60 -3.87 -6.88
N ILE A 197 0.18 -3.65 -5.63
CA ILE A 197 0.33 -4.63 -4.55
C ILE A 197 -0.51 -5.88 -4.83
N GLU A 198 -1.76 -5.71 -5.27
CA GLU A 198 -2.68 -6.79 -5.61
C GLU A 198 -2.13 -7.65 -6.75
N LEU A 199 -1.67 -7.05 -7.85
CA LEU A 199 -1.08 -7.78 -8.97
C LEU A 199 0.22 -8.49 -8.59
N ALA A 200 1.12 -7.81 -7.87
CA ALA A 200 2.38 -8.40 -7.45
C ALA A 200 2.15 -9.58 -6.52
N LEU A 201 1.33 -9.40 -5.48
CA LEU A 201 1.01 -10.43 -4.52
C LEU A 201 0.30 -11.61 -5.18
N ALA A 202 -0.73 -11.34 -5.99
CA ALA A 202 -1.48 -12.40 -6.67
C ALA A 202 -0.56 -13.24 -7.57
N ASN A 203 0.34 -12.62 -8.34
CA ASN A 203 1.28 -13.39 -9.17
C ASN A 203 2.31 -14.18 -8.34
N LEU A 204 2.79 -13.63 -7.20
CA LEU A 204 3.67 -14.38 -6.29
C LEU A 204 2.97 -15.62 -5.70
N LEU A 205 1.69 -15.50 -5.31
CA LEU A 205 0.90 -16.61 -4.76
C LEU A 205 0.43 -17.59 -5.84
N HIS A 206 0.21 -17.12 -7.06
CA HIS A 206 -0.14 -17.93 -8.20
C HIS A 206 0.99 -18.90 -8.55
N HIS A 207 2.20 -18.37 -8.79
CA HIS A 207 3.31 -19.14 -9.35
C HIS A 207 4.07 -20.02 -8.35
N PHE A 208 4.01 -19.69 -7.05
CA PHE A 208 4.86 -20.35 -6.06
C PHE A 208 4.09 -20.77 -4.82
N ASP A 209 4.49 -21.91 -4.28
CA ASP A 209 4.35 -22.21 -2.87
C ASP A 209 5.53 -21.63 -2.11
N TRP A 210 5.25 -21.06 -0.94
CA TRP A 210 6.24 -20.34 -0.14
C TRP A 210 6.51 -21.08 1.15
N THR A 211 7.79 -21.35 1.42
CA THR A 211 8.22 -22.01 2.66
C THR A 211 9.34 -21.24 3.33
N LEU A 212 9.51 -21.46 4.63
CA LEU A 212 10.66 -20.96 5.36
C LEU A 212 11.91 -21.81 5.04
N PRO A 213 13.11 -21.23 5.10
CA PRO A 213 14.36 -21.99 4.98
C PRO A 213 14.41 -23.17 5.95
N HIS A 214 15.13 -24.23 5.59
CA HIS A 214 15.23 -25.43 6.40
C HIS A 214 15.66 -25.12 7.85
N GLY A 215 14.86 -25.57 8.82
CA GLY A 215 15.11 -25.38 10.25
C GLY A 215 14.60 -24.06 10.82
N VAL A 216 14.02 -23.17 10.01
CA VAL A 216 13.39 -21.93 10.47
C VAL A 216 11.89 -22.17 10.67
N ARG A 217 11.38 -21.81 11.85
CA ARG A 217 9.95 -21.87 12.15
C ARG A 217 9.29 -20.50 12.05
N ALA A 218 7.96 -20.47 12.00
CA ALA A 218 7.19 -19.23 11.92
C ALA A 218 7.43 -18.30 13.12
N GLU A 219 7.72 -18.85 14.30
CA GLU A 219 8.01 -18.07 15.50
C GLU A 219 9.41 -17.44 15.47
N ASP A 220 10.32 -17.98 14.64
CA ASP A 220 11.68 -17.44 14.46
C ASP A 220 11.69 -16.24 13.49
N VAL A 221 10.60 -16.01 12.75
CA VAL A 221 10.46 -14.86 11.84
C VAL A 221 10.29 -13.60 12.68
N SER A 222 11.34 -12.78 12.73
CA SER A 222 11.33 -11.50 13.43
C SER A 222 10.22 -10.58 12.94
N MET A 223 9.48 -10.00 13.88
CA MET A 223 8.45 -8.97 13.65
C MET A 223 8.96 -7.57 14.01
N GLU A 224 10.27 -7.42 14.22
CA GLU A 224 10.84 -6.13 14.61
C GLU A 224 10.89 -5.17 13.43
N GLU A 225 10.52 -3.92 13.71
CA GLU A 225 10.47 -2.83 12.76
C GLU A 225 11.80 -2.06 12.73
N ALA A 226 12.24 -1.65 11.55
CA ALA A 226 13.28 -0.63 11.37
C ALA A 226 12.60 0.71 11.16
N PHE A 227 12.77 1.63 12.11
CA PHE A 227 12.16 2.95 12.05
C PHE A 227 12.84 3.83 11.01
N GLY A 228 12.04 4.45 10.16
CA GLY A 228 12.44 5.37 9.10
C GLY A 228 11.24 6.19 8.62
N LEU A 229 11.38 6.87 7.48
CA LEU A 229 10.24 7.55 6.83
C LEU A 229 9.15 6.53 6.45
N THR A 230 9.59 5.40 5.89
CA THR A 230 8.81 4.17 5.74
C THR A 230 9.31 3.16 6.77
N VAL A 231 8.40 2.45 7.43
CA VAL A 231 8.74 1.38 8.36
C VAL A 231 8.85 0.06 7.62
N HIS A 232 10.08 -0.45 7.63
CA HIS A 232 10.45 -1.73 7.04
C HIS A 232 10.62 -2.78 8.13
N LYS A 233 10.71 -4.06 7.75
CA LYS A 233 11.24 -5.08 8.66
C LYS A 233 12.69 -4.77 8.98
N ARG A 234 13.08 -4.90 10.25
CA ARG A 234 14.47 -4.76 10.66
C ARG A 234 15.34 -5.90 10.14
N THR A 235 14.80 -7.12 10.18
CA THR A 235 15.45 -8.31 9.62
C THR A 235 14.77 -8.66 8.30
N PRO A 236 15.52 -8.79 7.19
CA PRO A 236 14.95 -9.19 5.90
C PRO A 236 14.16 -10.51 6.00
N LEU A 237 13.04 -10.58 5.30
CA LEU A 237 12.28 -11.83 5.16
C LEU A 237 12.98 -12.71 4.12
N CYS A 238 13.42 -13.90 4.52
CA CYS A 238 14.00 -14.90 3.63
C CYS A 238 13.02 -16.07 3.48
N LEU A 239 12.59 -16.35 2.24
CA LEU A 239 11.69 -17.45 1.91
C LEU A 239 12.27 -18.29 0.77
N VAL A 240 11.80 -19.53 0.67
CA VAL A 240 12.04 -20.42 -0.47
C VAL A 240 10.78 -20.44 -1.33
N ALA A 241 10.94 -20.09 -2.60
CA ALA A 241 9.88 -20.15 -3.60
C ALA A 241 9.93 -21.52 -4.31
N VAL A 242 8.86 -22.30 -4.21
CA VAL A 242 8.71 -23.60 -4.86
C VAL A 242 7.73 -23.43 -6.02
N PRO A 243 8.18 -23.56 -7.28
CA PRO A 243 7.30 -23.41 -8.43
C PRO A 243 6.14 -24.40 -8.37
N VAL A 244 4.93 -23.92 -8.63
CA VAL A 244 3.76 -24.77 -8.82
C VAL A 244 3.56 -24.98 -10.32
N ASN A 245 3.24 -26.21 -10.70
CA ASN A 245 2.76 -26.49 -12.05
C ASN A 245 1.32 -25.97 -12.14
N VAL A 246 1.16 -24.70 -12.47
CA VAL A 246 -0.14 -24.03 -12.65
C VAL A 246 -0.65 -24.20 -14.06
#